data_AF-A0A437SX09-F1
#
_entry.id   AF-A0A437SX09-F1
#
_cell.length_a   1.000
_cell.length_b   1.000
_cell.length_c   1.000
_cell.angle_alpha   90.00
_cell.angle_beta   90.00
_cell.angle_gamma   90.00
#
_symmetry.space_group_name_H-M   'P 1'
#
loop_
_entity.id
_entity.type
_entity.pdbx_description
1 polymer ?
#
loop_
_entity_poly.entity_id
_entity_poly.type
_entity_poly.pdbx_seq_one_letter_code
_entity_poly.pdbx_strand_id
1 'polypeptide(L)'
;MKNKSKILIAVVLCIMIILMVVAKVKVNNTYKDFQVKTKDLSSNQYSYVDHTLKISPEKSFVKGKIYYAKLKVDSERNTLFPLNKLVLYRGKENQPSKFIDVPTINGKKTTKLKKGNNTVVIYTGTPTKQNTLYLVENPKVGKYIKYRVNFE
;
A
#
# COMPACT_ATOMS: atom_id res chain seq x y z
N MET A 1 6.69 -29.98 -49.36
CA MET A 1 6.02 -29.84 -48.04
C MET A 1 6.79 -29.00 -47.02
N LYS A 2 8.13 -29.09 -46.90
CA LYS A 2 8.92 -28.37 -45.88
C LYS A 2 8.77 -26.83 -45.89
N ASN A 3 8.66 -26.18 -47.05
CA ASN A 3 8.57 -24.71 -47.12
C ASN A 3 7.20 -24.16 -46.70
N LYS A 4 6.10 -24.87 -46.98
CA LYS A 4 4.75 -24.48 -46.52
C LYS A 4 4.65 -24.49 -44.99
N SER A 5 5.30 -25.46 -44.34
CA SER A 5 5.36 -25.54 -42.86
C SER A 5 6.18 -24.39 -42.25
N LYS A 6 7.29 -23.99 -42.87
CA LYS A 6 8.10 -22.84 -42.40
C LYS A 6 7.35 -21.51 -42.53
N ILE A 7 6.61 -21.33 -43.62
CA ILE A 7 5.74 -20.16 -43.84
C ILE A 7 4.64 -20.13 -42.78
N LEU A 8 3.98 -21.27 -42.50
CA LEU A 8 2.94 -21.35 -41.48
C LEU A 8 3.47 -21.01 -40.08
N ILE A 9 4.65 -21.53 -39.71
CA ILE A 9 5.31 -21.22 -38.43
C ILE A 9 5.64 -19.73 -38.33
N ALA A 10 6.18 -19.12 -39.40
CA ALA A 10 6.48 -17.70 -39.43
C ALA A 10 5.22 -16.84 -39.24
N VAL A 11 4.10 -17.21 -39.89
CA VAL A 11 2.80 -16.52 -39.73
C VAL A 11 2.29 -16.61 -38.29
N VAL A 12 2.35 -17.79 -37.67
CA VAL A 12 1.93 -17.98 -36.28
C VAL A 12 2.80 -17.13 -35.33
N LEU A 13 4.11 -17.08 -35.57
CA LEU A 13 5.03 -16.26 -34.79
C LEU A 13 4.68 -14.76 -34.89
N CYS A 14 4.40 -14.27 -36.10
CA CYS A 14 3.98 -12.90 -36.34
C CYS A 14 2.67 -12.56 -35.61
N ILE A 15 1.67 -13.45 -35.62
CA ILE A 15 0.40 -13.26 -34.91
C ILE A 15 0.63 -13.16 -33.40
N MET A 16 1.47 -14.02 -32.83
CA MET A 16 1.81 -13.97 -31.40
C MET A 16 2.50 -12.66 -31.01
N ILE A 17 3.43 -12.17 -31.84
CA ILE A 17 4.09 -10.89 -31.60
C ILE A 17 3.09 -9.74 -31.63
N ILE A 18 2.17 -9.72 -32.61
CA ILE A 18 1.12 -8.70 -32.71
C ILE A 18 0.23 -8.71 -31.45
N LEU A 19 -0.20 -9.88 -30.98
CA LEU A 19 -1.01 -10.01 -29.77
C LEU A 19 -0.27 -9.48 -28.52
N MET A 20 1.03 -9.75 -28.39
CA MET A 20 1.84 -9.20 -27.29
C MET A 20 1.93 -7.67 -27.35
N VAL A 21 2.10 -7.09 -28.53
CA VAL A 21 2.14 -5.63 -28.71
C VAL A 21 0.79 -5.00 -28.35
N VAL A 22 -0.33 -5.57 -28.82
CA VAL A 22 -1.68 -5.09 -28.49
C VAL A 22 -1.93 -5.16 -26.98
N ALA A 23 -1.56 -6.27 -26.32
CA ALA A 23 -1.68 -6.41 -24.87
C ALA A 23 -0.85 -5.34 -24.13
N LYS A 24 0.39 -5.11 -24.57
CA LYS A 24 1.26 -4.07 -23.99
C LYS A 24 0.68 -2.67 -24.17
N VAL A 25 0.15 -2.33 -25.34
CA VAL A 25 -0.50 -1.04 -25.61
C VAL A 25 -1.74 -0.87 -24.75
N LYS A 26 -2.57 -1.91 -24.61
CA LYS A 26 -3.75 -1.90 -23.74
C LYS A 26 -3.38 -1.65 -22.29
N VAL A 27 -2.37 -2.34 -21.76
CA VAL A 27 -1.86 -2.13 -20.40
C VAL A 27 -1.36 -0.70 -20.24
N ASN A 28 -0.48 -0.23 -21.13
CA ASN A 28 0.05 1.13 -21.07
C ASN A 28 -1.06 2.19 -21.12
N ASN A 29 -2.06 2.03 -22.00
CA ASN A 29 -3.20 2.93 -22.09
C ASN A 29 -4.09 2.88 -20.85
N THR A 30 -4.26 1.72 -20.23
CA THR A 30 -5.04 1.56 -18.99
C THR A 30 -4.38 2.29 -17.82
N TYR A 31 -3.05 2.30 -17.76
CA TYR A 31 -2.29 2.91 -16.67
C TYR A 31 -1.71 4.29 -17.00
N LYS A 32 -1.92 4.83 -18.21
CA LYS A 32 -1.35 6.12 -18.64
C LYS A 32 -1.75 7.29 -17.75
N ASP A 33 -2.97 7.23 -17.18
CA ASP A 33 -3.54 8.28 -16.35
C ASP A 33 -3.39 7.99 -14.84
N PHE A 34 -2.68 6.91 -14.47
CA PHE A 34 -2.45 6.58 -13.06
C PHE A 34 -1.43 7.54 -12.44
N GLN A 35 -1.90 8.39 -11.53
CA GLN A 35 -1.06 9.32 -10.79
C GLN A 35 -0.82 8.80 -9.37
N VAL A 36 0.44 8.59 -9.01
CA VAL A 36 0.85 8.25 -7.64
C VAL A 36 1.59 9.43 -7.05
N LYS A 37 1.01 10.07 -6.03
CA LYS A 37 1.69 11.13 -5.25
C LYS A 37 2.19 10.56 -3.94
N THR A 38 3.37 10.97 -3.51
CA THR A 38 3.91 10.65 -2.18
C THR A 38 3.80 11.87 -1.28
N LYS A 39 3.31 11.69 -0.06
CA LYS A 39 3.26 12.71 1.00
C LYS A 39 3.96 12.18 2.24
N ASP A 40 4.73 13.00 2.92
CA ASP A 40 5.37 12.63 4.18
C ASP A 40 4.46 12.94 5.37
N LEU A 41 4.35 12.00 6.31
CA LEU A 41 3.76 12.18 7.63
C LEU A 41 4.89 12.32 8.63
N SER A 42 4.94 13.46 9.33
CA SER A 42 5.85 13.71 10.45
C SER A 42 5.10 13.62 11.78
N SER A 43 5.81 13.20 12.84
CA SER A 43 5.30 13.04 14.21
C SER A 43 4.51 14.26 14.73
N ASN A 44 4.93 15.44 14.30
CA ASN A 44 4.54 16.74 14.82
C ASN A 44 3.20 17.23 14.28
N GLN A 45 2.62 16.58 13.25
CA GLN A 45 1.41 17.05 12.59
C GLN A 45 0.47 15.91 12.19
N TYR A 46 -0.81 16.08 12.52
CA TYR A 46 -1.87 15.25 11.98
C TYR A 46 -2.06 15.53 10.49
N SER A 47 -2.02 14.49 9.67
CA SER A 47 -2.39 14.60 8.25
C SER A 47 -3.69 13.88 7.97
N TYR A 48 -4.54 14.49 7.16
CA TYR A 48 -5.73 13.85 6.63
C TYR A 48 -5.32 12.74 5.66
N VAL A 49 -5.83 11.54 5.92
CA VAL A 49 -5.66 10.37 5.06
C VAL A 49 -7.00 9.83 4.54
N ASP A 50 -8.07 10.44 5.00
CA ASP A 50 -9.43 10.35 4.49
C ASP A 50 -10.17 11.60 5.01
N HIS A 51 -11.36 11.91 4.50
CA HIS A 51 -12.15 13.05 4.95
C HIS A 51 -12.49 13.00 6.45
N THR A 52 -12.47 11.80 7.06
CA THR A 52 -12.89 11.61 8.45
C THR A 52 -11.77 11.11 9.37
N LEU A 53 -10.54 10.96 8.86
CA LEU A 53 -9.43 10.34 9.59
C LEU A 53 -8.14 11.15 9.44
N LYS A 54 -7.60 11.55 10.59
CA LYS A 54 -6.28 12.16 10.71
C LYS A 54 -5.32 11.20 11.38
N ILE A 55 -4.10 11.11 10.87
CA ILE A 55 -3.08 10.22 11.41
C ILE A 55 -1.80 11.00 11.68
N SER A 56 -1.19 10.73 12.82
CA SER A 56 0.15 11.19 13.20
C SER A 56 1.00 9.96 13.59
N PRO A 57 2.23 9.83 13.08
CA PRO A 57 3.17 8.83 13.55
C PRO A 57 3.54 9.09 15.02
N GLU A 58 3.55 8.07 15.88
CA GLU A 58 4.01 8.24 17.26
C GLU A 58 5.37 7.60 17.50
N LYS A 59 5.50 6.30 17.23
CA LYS A 59 6.77 5.58 17.35
C LYS A 59 6.74 4.28 16.57
N SER A 60 7.92 3.78 16.22
CA SER A 60 8.08 2.41 15.75
C SER A 60 9.20 1.70 16.49
N PHE A 61 9.07 0.39 16.65
CA PHE A 61 10.09 -0.42 17.31
C PHE A 61 10.02 -1.88 16.84
N VAL A 62 11.11 -2.61 17.03
CA VAL A 62 11.20 -4.03 16.75
C VAL A 62 11.39 -4.78 18.06
N LYS A 63 10.58 -5.83 18.28
CA LYS A 63 10.76 -6.76 19.42
C LYS A 63 10.85 -8.18 18.85
N GLY A 64 12.01 -8.80 18.95
CA GLY A 64 12.28 -10.08 18.29
C GLY A 64 12.15 -9.98 16.76
N LYS A 65 11.33 -10.83 16.16
CA LYS A 65 11.04 -10.83 14.71
C LYS A 65 9.73 -10.11 14.35
N ILE A 66 9.26 -9.20 15.22
CA ILE A 66 8.02 -8.45 15.00
C ILE A 66 8.33 -6.94 14.99
N TYR A 67 7.86 -6.27 13.95
CA TYR A 67 7.85 -4.82 13.82
C TYR A 67 6.51 -4.27 14.33
N TYR A 68 6.58 -3.23 15.16
CA TYR A 68 5.45 -2.51 15.71
C TYR A 68 5.47 -1.07 15.22
N ALA A 69 4.30 -0.57 14.81
CA ALA A 69 4.07 0.83 14.53
C ALA A 69 2.92 1.33 15.41
N LYS A 70 3.17 2.41 16.16
CA LYS A 70 2.19 3.11 16.97
C LYS A 70 1.83 4.42 16.29
N LEU A 71 0.53 4.63 16.10
CA LEU A 71 -0.06 5.79 15.44
C LEU A 71 -1.07 6.46 16.37
N LYS A 72 -1.10 7.79 16.34
CA LYS A 72 -2.21 8.58 16.87
C LYS A 72 -3.21 8.80 15.75
N VAL A 73 -4.48 8.48 16.02
CA VAL A 73 -5.56 8.58 15.03
C VAL A 73 -6.69 9.39 15.61
N ASP A 74 -6.94 10.57 15.04
CA ASP A 74 -8.11 11.38 15.37
C ASP A 74 -9.22 11.08 14.34
N SER A 75 -10.37 10.65 14.83
CA SER A 75 -11.51 10.23 14.01
C SER A 75 -12.71 11.13 14.26
N GLU A 76 -13.29 11.71 13.20
CA GLU A 76 -14.43 12.63 13.37
C GLU A 76 -15.74 11.91 13.80
N ARG A 77 -15.79 10.59 13.62
CA ARG A 77 -16.92 9.73 13.98
C ARG A 77 -16.46 8.34 14.43
N ASN A 78 -17.38 7.55 14.98
CA ASN A 78 -17.15 6.12 15.18
C ASN A 78 -17.01 5.45 13.80
N THR A 79 -15.92 4.72 13.58
CA THR A 79 -15.65 4.08 12.28
C THR A 79 -14.69 2.90 12.41
N LEU A 80 -14.30 2.28 11.30
CA LEU A 80 -13.31 1.21 11.27
C LEU A 80 -11.95 1.76 10.88
N PHE A 81 -10.91 1.31 11.57
CA PHE A 81 -9.53 1.59 11.20
C PHE A 81 -9.19 0.90 9.87
N PRO A 82 -8.69 1.63 8.86
CA PRO A 82 -8.48 1.10 7.53
C PRO A 82 -7.17 0.30 7.43
N LEU A 83 -7.06 -0.79 8.17
CA LEU A 83 -5.83 -1.61 8.23
C LEU A 83 -5.41 -2.12 6.83
N ASN A 84 -6.39 -2.43 5.97
CA ASN A 84 -6.17 -2.88 4.60
C ASN A 84 -5.57 -1.82 3.67
N LYS A 85 -5.63 -0.54 4.05
CA LYS A 85 -4.99 0.57 3.32
C LYS A 85 -3.51 0.73 3.71
N LEU A 86 -3.04 0.07 4.76
CA LEU A 86 -1.65 0.16 5.22
C LEU A 86 -0.78 -0.90 4.56
N VAL A 87 0.45 -0.51 4.25
CA VAL A 87 1.46 -1.40 3.68
C VAL A 87 2.84 -1.12 4.28
N LEU A 88 3.56 -2.18 4.66
CA LEU A 88 4.96 -2.06 5.03
C LEU A 88 5.84 -2.31 3.80
N TYR A 89 6.59 -1.29 3.38
CA TYR A 89 7.60 -1.43 2.33
C TYR A 89 8.95 -1.79 2.94
N ARG A 90 9.54 -2.88 2.46
CA ARG A 90 10.73 -3.52 3.02
C ARG A 90 11.99 -3.31 2.16
N GLY A 91 12.00 -2.27 1.31
CA GLY A 91 13.14 -1.87 0.49
C GLY A 91 13.44 -2.75 -0.74
N LYS A 92 13.43 -4.07 -0.59
CA LYS A 92 13.82 -5.05 -1.63
C LYS A 92 12.72 -6.02 -2.06
N GLU A 93 11.61 -6.07 -1.32
CA GLU A 93 10.50 -6.95 -1.68
C GLU A 93 9.65 -6.32 -2.79
N ASN A 94 9.41 -7.07 -3.86
CA ASN A 94 8.52 -6.67 -4.95
C ASN A 94 7.06 -6.51 -4.50
N GLN A 95 6.72 -6.95 -3.28
CA GLN A 95 5.38 -6.87 -2.74
C GLN A 95 5.38 -6.21 -1.35
N PRO A 96 4.46 -5.27 -1.10
CA PRO A 96 4.24 -4.76 0.24
C PRO A 96 3.78 -5.87 1.18
N SER A 97 4.25 -5.83 2.42
CA SER A 97 3.80 -6.78 3.43
C SER A 97 2.46 -6.38 4.05
N LYS A 98 1.61 -7.40 4.19
CA LYS A 98 0.33 -7.31 4.92
C LYS A 98 0.58 -7.38 6.43
N PHE A 99 -0.27 -6.70 7.20
CA PHE A 99 -0.26 -6.79 8.66
C PHE A 99 -0.87 -8.12 9.11
N ILE A 100 -0.31 -8.70 10.17
CA ILE A 100 -0.54 -10.12 10.50
C ILE A 100 -1.84 -10.34 11.28
N ASP A 101 -2.37 -9.32 11.94
CA ASP A 101 -3.50 -9.49 12.87
C ASP A 101 -4.33 -8.19 13.02
N VAL A 102 -5.46 -8.32 13.73
CA VAL A 102 -6.30 -7.24 14.22
C VAL A 102 -5.46 -6.25 15.03
N PRO A 103 -5.59 -4.93 14.79
CA PRO A 103 -4.78 -3.95 15.50
C PRO A 103 -5.21 -3.84 16.97
N THR A 104 -4.32 -3.30 17.78
CA THR A 104 -4.66 -2.91 19.15
C THR A 104 -5.04 -1.44 19.16
N ILE A 105 -6.30 -1.13 19.43
CA ILE A 105 -6.83 0.24 19.53
C ILE A 105 -7.19 0.53 20.98
N ASN A 106 -6.59 1.58 21.55
CA ASN A 106 -6.76 1.96 22.96
C ASN A 106 -6.57 0.77 23.93
N GLY A 107 -5.58 -0.08 23.65
CA GLY A 107 -5.25 -1.26 24.46
C GLY A 107 -6.10 -2.51 24.19
N LYS A 108 -7.09 -2.47 23.29
CA LYS A 108 -7.95 -3.62 22.96
C LYS A 108 -7.73 -4.09 21.53
N LYS A 109 -7.71 -5.41 21.29
CA LYS A 109 -7.71 -5.98 19.93
C LYS A 109 -9.05 -5.70 19.25
N THR A 110 -9.09 -4.71 18.36
CA THR A 110 -10.30 -4.33 17.63
C THR A 110 -9.94 -3.48 16.42
N THR A 111 -10.84 -3.41 15.44
CA THR A 111 -10.76 -2.46 14.32
C THR A 111 -11.60 -1.21 14.55
N LYS A 112 -12.37 -1.12 15.63
CA LYS A 112 -13.29 -0.01 15.88
C LYS A 112 -12.56 1.21 16.46
N LEU A 113 -12.63 2.33 15.77
CA LEU A 113 -12.24 3.65 16.26
C LEU A 113 -13.44 4.33 16.91
N LYS A 114 -13.20 5.01 18.03
CA LYS A 114 -14.16 5.95 18.61
C LYS A 114 -13.96 7.34 18.01
N LYS A 115 -14.99 8.17 18.04
CA LYS A 115 -14.84 9.61 17.77
C LYS A 115 -13.76 10.21 18.70
N GLY A 116 -12.89 11.05 18.14
CA GLY A 116 -11.75 11.69 18.81
C GLY A 116 -10.46 10.89 18.68
N ASN A 117 -9.55 11.11 19.63
CA ASN A 117 -8.21 10.52 19.63
C ASN A 117 -8.24 9.03 19.99
N ASN A 118 -7.53 8.24 19.20
CA ASN A 118 -7.30 6.82 19.40
C ASN A 118 -5.80 6.53 19.28
N THR A 119 -5.31 5.66 20.14
CA THR A 119 -3.99 5.06 20.00
C THR A 119 -4.11 3.74 19.25
N VAL A 120 -3.45 3.64 18.10
CA VAL A 120 -3.49 2.43 17.26
C VAL A 120 -2.11 1.81 17.18
N VAL A 121 -2.02 0.51 17.48
CA VAL A 121 -0.81 -0.28 17.32
C VAL A 121 -1.06 -1.36 16.27
N ILE A 122 -0.26 -1.35 15.22
CA ILE A 122 -0.22 -2.38 14.16
C ILE A 122 1.11 -3.11 14.22
N TYR A 123 1.11 -4.36 13.77
CA TYR A 123 2.33 -5.16 13.73
C TYR A 123 2.35 -6.14 12.56
N THR A 124 3.57 -6.42 12.12
CA THR A 124 3.85 -7.42 11.09
C THR A 124 5.22 -8.04 11.35
N GLY A 125 5.52 -9.12 10.64
CA GLY A 125 6.81 -9.78 10.73
C GLY A 125 7.89 -8.83 10.24
N THR A 126 9.08 -8.92 10.82
CA THR A 126 10.22 -8.10 10.41
C THR A 126 11.01 -8.80 9.31
N PRO A 127 11.43 -8.08 8.25
CA PRO A 127 12.62 -8.45 7.52
C PRO A 127 13.60 -7.27 7.40
N THR A 128 14.69 -7.53 6.69
CA THR A 128 15.99 -6.90 6.83
C THR A 128 16.07 -5.41 6.46
N LYS A 129 16.88 -4.70 7.26
CA LYS A 129 17.63 -3.45 7.03
C LYS A 129 16.89 -2.15 6.66
N GLN A 130 15.74 -2.16 5.97
CA GLN A 130 15.01 -0.93 5.63
C GLN A 130 13.49 -1.13 5.65
N ASN A 131 12.82 -0.53 6.64
CA ASN A 131 11.37 -0.60 6.81
C ASN A 131 10.79 0.81 6.73
N THR A 132 9.90 1.04 5.76
CA THR A 132 9.13 2.28 5.65
C THR A 132 7.65 1.92 5.61
N LEU A 133 6.89 2.41 6.60
CA LEU A 133 5.44 2.25 6.60
C LEU A 133 4.84 3.25 5.60
N TYR A 134 3.97 2.76 4.73
CA TYR A 134 3.14 3.60 3.89
C TYR A 134 1.66 3.35 4.17
N LEU A 135 0.88 4.41 4.06
CA LEU A 135 -0.58 4.33 4.00
C LEU A 135 -1.01 4.72 2.58
N VAL A 136 -1.87 3.90 1.98
CA VAL A 136 -2.30 4.06 0.59
C VAL A 136 -3.76 4.48 0.56
N GLU A 137 -4.00 5.64 -0.03
CA GLU A 137 -5.34 6.16 -0.27
C GLU A 137 -5.61 6.21 -1.77
N ASN A 138 -6.85 5.91 -2.16
CA ASN A 138 -7.34 6.05 -3.53
C ASN A 138 -8.52 7.04 -3.51
N PRO A 139 -8.27 8.35 -3.43
CA PRO A 139 -9.33 9.35 -3.31
C PRO A 139 -10.24 9.43 -4.54
N LYS A 140 -9.74 9.05 -5.74
CA LYS A 140 -10.49 9.04 -7.00
C LYS A 140 -9.90 7.99 -7.94
N VAL A 141 -10.73 7.35 -8.76
CA VAL A 141 -10.28 6.36 -9.76
C VAL A 141 -9.07 6.87 -10.54
N GLY A 142 -7.99 6.08 -10.56
CA GLY A 142 -6.72 6.43 -11.22
C GLY A 142 -5.78 7.35 -10.41
N LYS A 143 -6.15 7.80 -9.21
CA LYS A 143 -5.32 8.69 -8.37
C LYS A 143 -5.04 8.03 -7.03
N TYR A 144 -3.76 7.80 -6.73
CA TYR A 144 -3.30 7.19 -5.49
C TYR A 144 -2.42 8.17 -4.72
N ILE A 145 -2.59 8.21 -3.42
CA ILE A 145 -1.70 8.93 -2.50
C ILE A 145 -1.03 7.90 -1.60
N LYS A 146 0.30 7.93 -1.56
CA LYS A 146 1.12 7.16 -0.64
C LYS A 146 1.61 8.10 0.45
N TYR A 147 1.14 7.91 1.67
CA TYR A 147 1.63 8.63 2.83
C TYR A 147 2.81 7.85 3.41
N ARG A 148 4.03 8.36 3.25
CA ARG A 148 5.24 7.84 3.89
C ARG A 148 5.19 8.23 5.36
N VAL A 149 5.24 7.25 6.24
CA VAL A 149 5.19 7.46 7.69
C VAL A 149 6.61 7.56 8.23
N ASN A 150 7.01 8.75 8.66
CA ASN A 150 8.30 9.00 9.28
C ASN A 150 8.12 8.97 10.80
N PHE A 151 8.61 7.92 11.43
CA PHE A 151 8.62 7.79 12.89
C PHE A 151 9.81 8.55 13.47
N GLU A 152 9.60 9.17 14.63
CA GLU A 152 10.67 9.63 15.53
C GLU A 152 11.28 8.46 16.31
#